data_AF-A0A7C8ILG5-F1
#
_entry.id   AF-A0A7C8ILG5-F1
#
_cell.length_a   1.000
_cell.length_b   1.000
_cell.length_c   1.000
_cell.angle_alpha   90.00
_cell.angle_beta   90.00
_cell.angle_gamma   90.00
#
_symmetry.space_group_name_H-M   'P 1'
#
loop_
_entity.id
_entity.type
_entity.pdbx_description
1 polymer ?
#
loop_
_entity_poly.entity_id
_entity_poly.type
_entity_poly.pdbx_seq_one_letter_code
_entity_poly.pdbx_strand_id
1 'polypeptide(L)'
;MYFYYALPSLLAPHLVNLVVVSLATSATVSGKEAARWRRIASMAMAVVAGIDVWSVSTYNHGANARATRPSDLDMYFWTSRALRPVALGVLNLAIAALIYVSSTNRLFVSPVDPATRVAAVTRQLLATKSKMSAVGIIKNTSLRDEDLRTRTAAYWTHEGRLMREVMEDREVVEGINDALANRIQIQAITQDAENYALNMLPDLKPVVPVAKVG
;
A
#
# COMPACT_ATOMS: atom_id res chain seq x y z
N MET A 1 -31.22 -13.69 -39.24
CA MET A 1 -31.33 -14.53 -38.01
C MET A 1 -30.04 -15.32 -37.72
N TYR A 2 -28.84 -14.77 -38.03
CA TYR A 2 -27.54 -15.45 -37.81
C TYR A 2 -26.64 -14.76 -36.76
N PHE A 3 -26.98 -13.53 -36.34
CA PHE A 3 -26.16 -12.76 -35.41
C PHE A 3 -26.04 -13.39 -34.02
N TYR A 4 -27.11 -14.02 -33.52
CA TYR A 4 -27.10 -14.70 -32.22
C TYR A 4 -26.05 -15.82 -32.12
N TYR A 5 -25.77 -16.53 -33.23
CA TYR A 5 -24.75 -17.57 -33.26
C TYR A 5 -23.32 -17.01 -33.31
N ALA A 6 -23.16 -15.76 -33.77
CA ALA A 6 -21.88 -15.06 -33.80
C ALA A 6 -21.56 -14.32 -32.49
N LEU A 7 -22.54 -14.10 -31.61
CA LEU A 7 -22.34 -13.40 -30.35
C LEU A 7 -21.26 -14.04 -29.44
N PRO A 8 -21.23 -15.37 -29.23
CA PRO A 8 -20.21 -15.97 -28.36
C PRO A 8 -18.79 -15.76 -28.89
N SER A 9 -18.57 -15.90 -30.20
CA SER A 9 -17.25 -15.70 -30.80
C SER A 9 -16.84 -14.22 -30.85
N LEU A 10 -17.82 -13.31 -30.92
CA LEU A 10 -17.63 -11.87 -30.84
C LEU A 10 -17.26 -11.40 -29.43
N LEU A 11 -17.95 -11.93 -28.40
CA LEU A 11 -17.75 -11.56 -27.00
C LEU A 11 -16.55 -12.26 -26.34
N ALA A 12 -16.14 -13.43 -26.83
CA ALA A 12 -15.01 -14.19 -26.29
C ALA A 12 -13.75 -13.33 -25.99
N PRO A 13 -13.21 -12.52 -26.92
CA PRO A 13 -12.02 -11.70 -26.64
C PRO A 13 -12.26 -10.66 -25.53
N HIS A 14 -13.46 -10.08 -25.47
CA HIS A 14 -13.83 -9.10 -24.44
C HIS A 14 -13.95 -9.75 -23.06
N LEU A 15 -14.54 -10.95 -22.98
CA LEU A 15 -14.66 -11.71 -21.74
C LEU A 15 -13.29 -12.14 -21.22
N VAL A 16 -12.42 -12.64 -22.10
CA VAL A 16 -11.03 -12.99 -21.74
C VAL A 16 -10.30 -11.75 -21.21
N ASN A 17 -10.39 -10.62 -21.92
CA ASN A 17 -9.77 -9.38 -21.46
C ASN A 17 -10.32 -8.92 -20.10
N LEU A 18 -11.64 -9.02 -19.89
CA LEU A 18 -12.29 -8.66 -18.63
C LEU A 18 -11.79 -9.51 -17.48
N VAL A 19 -11.63 -10.83 -17.69
CA VAL A 19 -11.07 -11.74 -16.67
C VAL A 19 -9.62 -11.36 -16.36
N VAL A 20 -8.79 -11.16 -17.38
CA VAL A 20 -7.37 -10.80 -17.22
C VAL A 20 -7.22 -9.48 -16.45
N VAL A 21 -7.94 -8.44 -16.84
CA VAL A 21 -7.89 -7.14 -16.16
C VAL A 21 -8.49 -7.22 -14.76
N SER A 22 -9.54 -8.02 -14.55
CA SER A 22 -10.11 -8.24 -13.22
C SER A 22 -9.11 -8.93 -12.28
N LEU A 23 -8.34 -9.89 -12.78
CA LEU A 23 -7.28 -10.53 -12.00
C LEU A 23 -6.12 -9.55 -11.74
N ALA A 24 -5.68 -8.82 -12.76
CA ALA A 24 -4.61 -7.83 -12.65
C ALA A 24 -4.98 -6.69 -11.68
N THR A 25 -6.24 -6.31 -11.59
CA THR A 25 -6.74 -5.24 -10.72
C THR A 25 -7.20 -5.77 -9.35
N SER A 26 -6.98 -7.05 -9.06
CA SER A 26 -7.29 -7.62 -7.74
C SER A 26 -6.39 -7.02 -6.65
N ALA A 27 -6.97 -6.78 -5.47
CA ALA A 27 -6.24 -6.27 -4.31
C ALA A 27 -5.09 -7.21 -3.89
N THR A 28 -5.21 -8.51 -4.18
CA THR A 28 -4.20 -9.53 -3.89
C THR A 28 -2.99 -9.45 -4.82
N VAL A 29 -3.16 -8.94 -6.05
CA VAL A 29 -2.11 -8.92 -7.08
C VAL A 29 -1.44 -7.54 -7.14
N SER A 30 -2.23 -6.47 -7.18
CA SER A 30 -1.75 -5.11 -7.46
C SER A 30 -2.00 -4.11 -6.31
N GLY A 31 -2.44 -4.59 -5.15
CA GLY A 31 -2.67 -3.76 -3.97
C GLY A 31 -3.96 -2.94 -3.98
N LYS A 32 -4.17 -2.15 -2.92
CA LYS A 32 -5.43 -1.42 -2.66
C LYS A 32 -5.72 -0.31 -3.67
N GLU A 33 -4.68 0.33 -4.21
CA GLU A 33 -4.85 1.42 -5.17
C GLU A 33 -5.40 0.91 -6.51
N ALA A 34 -4.86 -0.20 -7.03
CA ALA A 34 -5.41 -0.83 -8.22
C ALA A 34 -6.86 -1.29 -7.99
N ALA A 35 -7.17 -1.86 -6.83
CA ALA A 35 -8.52 -2.36 -6.52
C ALA A 35 -9.62 -1.29 -6.66
N ARG A 36 -9.32 0.00 -6.40
CA ARG A 36 -10.27 1.11 -6.58
C ARG A 36 -10.67 1.30 -8.05
N TRP A 37 -9.74 1.08 -8.97
CA TRP A 37 -9.94 1.22 -10.41
C TRP A 37 -10.71 0.07 -11.05
N ARG A 38 -10.89 -1.05 -10.33
CA ARG A 38 -11.58 -2.25 -10.84
C ARG A 38 -12.94 -1.94 -11.43
N ARG A 39 -13.80 -1.20 -10.70
CA ARG A 39 -15.16 -0.90 -11.16
C ARG A 39 -15.15 -0.07 -12.45
N ILE A 40 -14.27 0.92 -12.53
CA ILE A 40 -14.14 1.81 -13.69
C ILE A 40 -13.62 1.01 -14.89
N ALA A 41 -12.57 0.20 -14.69
CA ALA A 41 -12.00 -0.66 -15.72
C ALA A 41 -13.00 -1.69 -16.25
N SER A 42 -13.75 -2.37 -15.37
CA SER A 42 -14.80 -3.31 -15.78
C SER A 42 -15.90 -2.63 -16.58
N MET A 43 -16.33 -1.43 -16.18
CA MET A 43 -17.37 -0.69 -16.88
C MET A 43 -16.89 -0.19 -18.24
N ALA A 44 -15.65 0.30 -18.34
CA ALA A 44 -15.04 0.71 -19.60
C ALA A 44 -14.94 -0.45 -20.59
N MET A 45 -14.49 -1.63 -20.13
CA MET A 45 -14.46 -2.84 -20.99
C MET A 45 -15.85 -3.29 -21.43
N ALA A 46 -16.85 -3.20 -20.56
CA ALA A 46 -18.23 -3.53 -20.92
C ALA A 46 -18.79 -2.56 -21.99
N VAL A 47 -18.47 -1.27 -21.89
CA VAL A 47 -18.84 -0.27 -22.91
C VAL A 47 -18.18 -0.57 -24.25
N VAL A 48 -16.88 -0.89 -24.27
CA VAL A 48 -16.19 -1.25 -25.53
C VAL A 48 -16.77 -2.51 -26.16
N ALA A 49 -17.10 -3.53 -25.35
CA ALA A 49 -17.77 -4.73 -25.84
C ALA A 49 -19.15 -4.40 -26.45
N GLY A 50 -19.93 -3.52 -25.80
CA GLY A 50 -21.21 -3.05 -26.31
C GLY A 50 -21.08 -2.29 -27.63
N ILE A 51 -20.08 -1.43 -27.76
CA ILE A 51 -19.79 -0.70 -29.00
C ILE A 51 -19.43 -1.66 -30.14
N ASP A 52 -18.58 -2.66 -29.90
CA ASP A 52 -18.21 -3.66 -30.92
C ASP A 52 -19.43 -4.47 -31.39
N VAL A 53 -20.28 -4.91 -30.46
CA VAL A 53 -21.55 -5.60 -30.77
C VAL A 53 -22.47 -4.70 -31.59
N TRP A 54 -22.62 -3.43 -31.20
CA TRP A 54 -23.45 -2.45 -31.90
C TRP A 54 -22.94 -2.16 -33.32
N SER A 55 -21.62 -2.00 -33.48
CA SER A 55 -20.99 -1.78 -34.79
C SER A 55 -21.22 -2.96 -35.73
N VAL A 56 -21.07 -4.20 -35.26
CA VAL A 56 -21.35 -5.39 -36.07
C VAL A 56 -22.86 -5.50 -36.39
N SER A 57 -23.73 -5.18 -35.43
CA SER A 57 -25.18 -5.26 -35.62
C SER A 57 -25.73 -4.23 -36.62
N THR A 58 -25.10 -3.06 -36.73
CA THR A 58 -25.56 -1.95 -37.59
C THR A 58 -24.90 -1.97 -38.97
N TYR A 59 -23.87 -2.82 -39.15
CA TYR A 59 -23.11 -2.89 -40.39
C TYR A 59 -23.94 -3.45 -41.55
N ASN A 60 -23.86 -2.81 -42.72
CA ASN A 60 -24.56 -3.24 -43.92
C ASN A 60 -23.85 -4.41 -44.60
N HIS A 61 -24.22 -5.64 -44.24
CA HIS A 61 -23.66 -6.87 -44.81
C HIS A 61 -23.89 -7.03 -46.33
N GLY A 62 -24.84 -6.29 -46.91
CA GLY A 62 -25.16 -6.33 -48.35
C GLY A 62 -24.36 -5.33 -49.20
N ALA A 63 -23.56 -4.46 -48.59
CA ALA A 63 -22.82 -3.41 -49.32
C ALA A 63 -21.87 -4.01 -50.38
N ASN A 64 -21.16 -5.09 -50.04
CA ASN A 64 -20.22 -5.75 -50.93
C ASN A 64 -20.89 -6.50 -52.10
N ALA A 65 -22.18 -6.82 -52.01
CA ALA A 65 -22.89 -7.48 -53.11
C ALA A 65 -23.11 -6.55 -54.32
N ARG A 66 -22.94 -5.24 -54.13
CA ARG A 66 -23.09 -4.21 -55.18
C ARG A 66 -21.74 -3.69 -55.69
N ALA A 67 -20.63 -4.16 -55.14
CA ALA A 67 -19.29 -3.72 -55.54
C ALA A 67 -18.93 -4.30 -56.91
N THR A 68 -18.52 -3.43 -57.85
CA THR A 68 -18.12 -3.84 -59.21
C THR A 68 -16.61 -3.87 -59.40
N ARG A 69 -15.86 -3.24 -58.50
CA ARG A 69 -14.40 -3.19 -58.51
C ARG A 69 -13.82 -3.79 -57.23
N PRO A 70 -12.64 -4.42 -57.28
CA PRO A 70 -11.97 -4.93 -56.08
C PRO A 70 -11.61 -3.85 -55.06
N SER A 71 -11.39 -2.60 -55.50
CA SER A 71 -11.13 -1.45 -54.63
C SER A 71 -12.32 -1.04 -53.77
N ASP A 72 -13.53 -1.41 -54.19
CA ASP A 72 -14.78 -0.97 -53.56
C ASP A 72 -15.29 -2.01 -52.55
N LEU A 73 -14.54 -3.10 -52.36
CA LEU A 73 -14.84 -4.14 -51.38
C LEU A 73 -14.46 -3.68 -49.98
N ASP A 74 -15.44 -3.62 -49.09
CA ASP A 74 -15.19 -3.41 -47.66
C ASP A 74 -14.86 -4.75 -46.97
N MET A 75 -13.62 -4.90 -46.53
CA MET A 75 -13.13 -6.08 -45.81
C MET A 75 -13.39 -5.99 -44.29
N TYR A 76 -14.57 -5.51 -43.91
CA TYR A 76 -15.00 -5.27 -42.52
C TYR A 76 -14.71 -6.43 -41.55
N PHE A 77 -14.90 -7.68 -41.98
CA PHE A 77 -14.60 -8.83 -41.12
C PHE A 77 -13.12 -8.89 -40.72
N TRP A 78 -12.21 -8.68 -41.67
CA TRP A 78 -10.77 -8.75 -41.44
C TRP A 78 -10.26 -7.51 -40.68
N THR A 79 -10.74 -6.33 -41.05
CA THR A 79 -10.38 -5.08 -40.36
C THR A 79 -10.87 -5.08 -38.92
N SER A 80 -12.13 -5.46 -38.65
CA SER A 80 -12.66 -5.56 -37.28
C SER A 80 -11.92 -6.63 -36.46
N ARG A 81 -11.58 -7.78 -37.07
CA ARG A 81 -10.80 -8.83 -36.41
C ARG A 81 -9.42 -8.34 -35.96
N ALA A 82 -8.75 -7.53 -36.77
CA ALA A 82 -7.44 -6.95 -36.41
C ALA A 82 -7.57 -5.76 -35.45
N LEU A 83 -8.61 -4.93 -35.59
CA LEU A 83 -8.80 -3.73 -34.78
C LEU A 83 -9.20 -4.03 -33.33
N ARG A 84 -9.97 -5.10 -33.08
CA ARG A 84 -10.41 -5.50 -31.72
C ARG A 84 -9.27 -5.64 -30.71
N PRO A 85 -8.24 -6.47 -30.93
CA PRO A 85 -7.14 -6.61 -29.97
C PRO A 85 -6.34 -5.32 -29.82
N VAL A 86 -6.21 -4.52 -30.88
CA VAL A 86 -5.54 -3.20 -30.81
C VAL A 86 -6.32 -2.26 -29.91
N ALA A 87 -7.64 -2.15 -30.09
CA ALA A 87 -8.50 -1.31 -29.26
C ALA A 87 -8.47 -1.74 -27.78
N LEU A 88 -8.54 -3.04 -27.51
CA LEU A 88 -8.41 -3.59 -26.16
C LEU A 88 -7.02 -3.30 -25.56
N GLY A 89 -5.95 -3.45 -26.34
CA GLY A 89 -4.59 -3.15 -25.92
C GLY A 89 -4.40 -1.68 -25.54
N VAL A 90 -4.90 -0.75 -26.37
CA VAL A 90 -4.86 0.69 -26.10
C VAL A 90 -5.64 1.03 -24.83
N LEU A 91 -6.84 0.47 -24.65
CA LEU A 91 -7.63 0.66 -23.43
C LEU A 91 -6.89 0.15 -22.19
N ASN A 92 -6.32 -1.04 -22.25
CA ASN A 92 -5.56 -1.62 -21.15
C ASN A 92 -4.34 -0.77 -20.80
N LEU A 93 -3.62 -0.26 -21.80
CA LEU A 93 -2.47 0.62 -21.62
C LEU A 93 -2.87 1.95 -20.97
N ALA A 94 -4.01 2.52 -21.39
CA ALA A 94 -4.54 3.73 -20.78
C ALA A 94 -4.93 3.51 -19.30
N ILE A 95 -5.62 2.41 -18.98
CA ILE A 95 -5.98 2.06 -17.61
C ILE A 95 -4.73 1.82 -16.77
N ALA A 96 -3.75 1.08 -17.30
CA ALA A 96 -2.49 0.83 -16.62
C ALA A 96 -1.72 2.13 -16.33
N ALA A 97 -1.67 3.05 -17.30
CA ALA A 97 -1.07 4.37 -17.13
C ALA A 97 -1.80 5.19 -16.05
N LEU A 98 -3.14 5.18 -16.03
CA LEU A 98 -3.92 5.85 -14.99
C LEU A 98 -3.67 5.27 -13.59
N ILE A 99 -3.60 3.95 -13.47
CA ILE A 99 -3.27 3.28 -12.21
C ILE A 99 -1.84 3.66 -11.77
N TYR A 100 -0.88 3.65 -12.69
CA TYR A 100 0.51 4.03 -12.43
C TYR A 100 0.65 5.49 -11.95
N VAL A 101 -0.04 6.41 -12.63
CA VAL A 101 -0.04 7.83 -12.25
C VAL A 101 -0.76 8.04 -10.91
N SER A 102 -1.86 7.32 -10.68
CA SER A 102 -2.61 7.34 -9.41
C SER A 102 -1.78 6.79 -8.25
N SER A 103 -1.02 5.71 -8.45
CA SER A 103 -0.19 5.10 -7.39
C SER A 103 1.05 5.94 -7.06
N THR A 104 1.56 6.70 -8.03
CA THR A 104 2.73 7.56 -7.85
C THR A 104 2.38 8.91 -7.18
N ASN A 105 1.12 9.13 -6.78
CA ASN A 105 0.63 10.38 -6.16
C ASN A 105 0.95 11.66 -6.95
N ARG A 106 1.31 11.55 -8.23
CA ARG A 106 1.76 12.70 -9.05
C ARG A 106 0.60 13.56 -9.59
N LEU A 107 -0.63 13.04 -9.60
CA LEU A 107 -1.79 13.75 -10.19
C LEU A 107 -2.96 13.95 -9.23
N PHE A 108 -3.10 13.09 -8.21
CA PHE A 108 -4.15 13.19 -7.21
C PHE A 108 -3.55 13.02 -5.82
N VAL A 109 -3.14 14.14 -5.20
CA VAL A 109 -2.96 14.17 -3.75
C VAL A 109 -4.31 13.82 -3.16
N SER A 110 -4.51 12.56 -2.78
CA SER A 110 -5.70 12.15 -2.02
C SER A 110 -5.38 12.40 -0.55
N PRO A 111 -5.80 13.54 0.05
CA PRO A 111 -5.70 13.70 1.48
C PRO A 111 -6.50 12.57 2.14
N VAL A 112 -5.83 11.72 2.91
CA VAL A 112 -6.51 10.74 3.77
C VAL A 112 -7.55 11.49 4.60
N ASP A 113 -8.80 11.04 4.50
CA ASP A 113 -9.96 11.59 5.18
C ASP A 113 -9.63 11.98 6.65
N PRO A 114 -9.87 13.24 7.05
CA PRO A 114 -9.52 13.73 8.39
C PRO A 114 -10.12 12.87 9.51
N ALA A 115 -11.34 12.38 9.35
CA ALA A 115 -11.99 11.54 10.35
C ALA A 115 -11.26 10.21 10.53
N THR A 116 -10.84 9.59 9.43
CA THR A 116 -10.04 8.35 9.45
C THR A 116 -8.66 8.57 10.08
N ARG A 117 -8.02 9.72 9.85
CA ARG A 117 -6.76 10.09 10.53
C ARG A 117 -6.95 10.25 12.03
N VAL A 118 -7.96 11.01 12.45
CA VAL A 118 -8.23 11.26 13.88
C VAL A 118 -8.59 9.95 14.59
N ALA A 119 -9.39 9.09 13.99
CA ALA A 119 -9.73 7.78 14.56
C ALA A 119 -8.50 6.89 14.76
N ALA A 120 -7.58 6.86 13.78
CA ALA A 120 -6.34 6.10 13.87
C ALA A 120 -5.42 6.61 15.00
N VAL A 121 -5.20 7.92 15.06
CA VAL A 121 -4.40 8.56 16.12
C VAL A 121 -5.02 8.33 17.50
N THR A 122 -6.35 8.47 17.61
CA THR A 122 -7.07 8.23 18.87
C THR A 122 -6.91 6.80 19.35
N ARG A 123 -6.96 5.81 18.45
CA ARG A 123 -6.76 4.39 18.79
C ARG A 123 -5.35 4.09 19.27
N GLN A 124 -4.34 4.70 18.64
CA GLN A 124 -2.94 4.59 19.08
C GLN A 124 -2.72 5.27 20.44
N LEU A 125 -3.32 6.44 20.65
CA LEU A 125 -3.23 7.17 21.91
C LEU A 125 -3.87 6.38 23.05
N LEU A 126 -5.02 5.74 22.82
CA LEU A 126 -5.68 4.88 23.80
C LEU A 126 -4.82 3.66 24.18
N ALA A 127 -4.18 3.02 23.20
CA ALA A 127 -3.29 1.88 23.46
C ALA A 127 -2.04 2.30 24.26
N THR A 128 -1.49 3.49 23.99
CA THR A 128 -0.34 4.02 24.74
C THR A 128 -0.75 4.41 26.17
N LYS A 129 -1.91 5.07 26.32
CA LYS A 129 -2.48 5.42 27.63
C LYS A 129 -2.73 4.21 28.50
N SER A 130 -3.27 3.11 27.95
CA SER A 130 -3.54 1.90 28.73
C SER A 130 -2.25 1.25 29.26
N LYS A 131 -1.20 1.17 28.42
CA LYS A 131 0.12 0.68 28.85
C LYS A 131 0.76 1.58 29.91
N MET A 132 0.73 2.90 29.72
CA MET A 132 1.27 3.85 30.70
C MET A 132 0.51 3.75 32.03
N SER A 133 -0.81 3.59 31.99
CA SER A 133 -1.62 3.35 33.19
C SER A 133 -1.22 2.05 33.89
N ALA A 134 -0.98 0.97 33.14
CA ALA A 134 -0.54 -0.30 33.70
C ALA A 134 0.82 -0.18 34.40
N VAL A 135 1.79 0.47 33.76
CA VAL A 135 3.12 0.75 34.35
C VAL A 135 2.98 1.62 35.61
N GLY A 136 2.13 2.64 35.57
CA GLY A 136 1.84 3.50 36.72
C GLY A 136 1.26 2.72 37.91
N ILE A 137 0.32 1.79 37.64
CA ILE A 137 -0.24 0.90 38.65
C ILE A 137 0.85 0.01 39.24
N ILE A 138 1.66 -0.66 38.40
CA ILE A 138 2.75 -1.53 38.86
C ILE A 138 3.73 -0.76 39.75
N LYS A 139 4.16 0.44 39.33
CA LYS A 139 5.06 1.28 40.13
C LYS A 139 4.42 1.69 41.46
N ASN A 140 3.14 2.06 41.45
CA ASN A 140 2.43 2.45 42.67
C ASN A 140 2.28 1.26 43.63
N THR A 141 1.92 0.09 43.13
CA THR A 141 1.82 -1.14 43.91
C THR A 141 3.16 -1.55 44.49
N SER A 142 4.24 -1.52 43.69
CA SER A 142 5.59 -1.82 44.17
C SER A 142 6.09 -0.87 45.27
N LEU A 143 5.62 0.38 45.28
CA LEU A 143 5.99 1.36 46.32
C LEU A 143 5.14 1.23 47.59
N ARG A 144 3.91 0.71 47.46
CA ARG A 144 2.97 0.51 48.57
C ARG A 144 3.18 -0.81 49.31
N ASP A 145 3.65 -1.83 48.62
CA ASP A 145 3.95 -3.14 49.20
C ASP A 145 5.36 -3.14 49.81
N GLU A 146 5.47 -3.49 51.10
CA GLU A 146 6.74 -3.47 51.85
C GLU A 146 7.77 -4.49 51.32
N ASP A 147 7.33 -5.70 50.95
CA ASP A 147 8.22 -6.75 50.43
C ASP A 147 8.75 -6.36 49.05
N LEU A 148 7.85 -5.92 48.15
CA LEU A 148 8.25 -5.47 46.81
C LEU A 148 9.15 -4.23 46.86
N ARG A 149 8.86 -3.27 47.76
CA ARG A 149 9.70 -2.09 47.94
C ARG A 149 11.09 -2.47 48.44
N THR A 150 11.18 -3.37 49.42
CA THR A 150 12.46 -3.85 49.97
C THR A 150 13.28 -4.56 48.91
N ARG A 151 12.68 -5.45 48.11
CA ARG A 151 13.37 -6.14 47.00
C ARG A 151 13.83 -5.17 45.92
N THR A 152 13.00 -4.20 45.57
CA THR A 152 13.36 -3.17 44.57
C THR A 152 14.52 -2.32 45.06
N ALA A 153 14.49 -1.87 46.33
CA ALA A 153 15.58 -1.12 46.94
C ALA A 153 16.86 -1.94 47.04
N ALA A 154 16.77 -3.21 47.43
CA ALA A 154 17.91 -4.13 47.49
C ALA A 154 18.55 -4.35 46.11
N TYR A 155 17.72 -4.53 45.07
CA TYR A 155 18.19 -4.63 43.69
C TYR A 155 18.97 -3.37 43.26
N TRP A 156 18.39 -2.17 43.42
CA TRP A 156 19.06 -0.93 43.03
C TRP A 156 20.33 -0.64 43.84
N THR A 157 20.33 -1.00 45.13
CA THR A 157 21.52 -0.85 46.00
C THR A 157 22.62 -1.84 45.58
N HIS A 158 22.25 -3.06 45.23
CA HIS A 158 23.18 -4.06 44.71
C HIS A 158 23.78 -3.61 43.38
N GLU A 159 22.94 -3.17 42.44
CA GLU A 159 23.38 -2.68 41.13
C GLU A 159 24.32 -1.47 41.26
N GLY A 160 23.97 -0.48 42.10
CA GLY A 160 24.82 0.68 42.33
C GLY A 160 26.18 0.34 42.95
N ARG A 161 26.23 -0.66 43.84
CA ARG A 161 27.48 -1.17 44.41
C ARG A 161 28.31 -1.91 43.36
N LEU A 162 27.68 -2.78 42.57
CA LEU A 162 28.35 -3.52 41.50
C LEU A 162 28.94 -2.56 40.45
N MET A 163 28.17 -1.54 40.06
CA MET A 163 28.64 -0.51 39.13
C MET A 163 29.79 0.31 39.71
N ARG A 164 29.78 0.58 41.02
CA ARG A 164 30.87 1.28 41.71
C ARG A 164 32.14 0.45 41.73
N GLU A 165 32.04 -0.84 42.07
CA GLU A 165 33.16 -1.79 42.06
C GLU A 165 33.76 -1.93 40.65
N VAL A 166 32.92 -2.04 39.63
CA VAL A 166 33.35 -2.05 38.22
C VAL A 166 34.04 -0.74 37.82
N MET A 167 33.61 0.40 38.36
CA MET A 167 34.23 1.72 38.14
C MET A 167 35.47 1.99 39.00
N GLU A 168 35.80 1.14 39.98
CA GLU A 168 37.05 1.22 40.73
C GLU A 168 38.21 0.53 39.99
N ASP A 169 37.90 -0.35 39.04
CA ASP A 169 38.90 -0.99 38.18
C ASP A 169 39.48 0.02 37.17
N ARG A 170 40.80 0.20 37.25
CA ARG A 170 41.54 1.18 36.46
C ARG A 170 41.48 0.86 34.97
N GLU A 171 41.46 -0.42 34.60
CA GLU A 171 41.35 -0.86 33.20
C GLU A 171 39.99 -0.47 32.60
N VAL A 172 38.92 -0.60 33.38
CA VAL A 172 37.56 -0.25 32.96
C VAL A 172 37.39 1.27 32.85
N VAL A 173 37.93 2.03 33.82
CA VAL A 173 37.89 3.50 33.77
C VAL A 173 38.67 4.04 32.58
N GLU A 174 39.88 3.52 32.35
CA GLU A 174 40.70 3.92 31.19
C GLU A 174 40.04 3.52 29.86
N GLY A 175 39.42 2.34 29.79
CA GLY A 175 38.65 1.90 28.61
C GLY A 175 37.40 2.73 28.34
N ILE A 176 36.66 3.14 29.38
CA ILE A 176 35.50 4.05 29.25
C ILE A 176 35.96 5.44 28.81
N ASN A 177 37.05 5.95 29.36
CA ASN A 177 37.58 7.28 29.03
C ASN A 177 38.14 7.32 27.60
N ASP A 178 38.82 6.27 27.15
CA ASP A 178 39.26 6.12 25.76
C ASP A 178 38.06 6.00 24.80
N ALA A 179 37.03 5.23 25.17
CA ALA A 179 35.80 5.13 24.39
C ALA A 179 35.08 6.49 24.29
N LEU A 180 34.97 7.24 25.39
CA LEU A 180 34.37 8.58 25.44
C LEU A 180 35.17 9.61 24.63
N ALA A 181 36.50 9.56 24.67
CA ALA A 181 37.36 10.51 23.97
C ALA A 181 37.48 10.24 22.47
N ASN A 182 37.55 8.97 22.06
CA ASN A 182 37.93 8.59 20.70
C ASN A 182 36.83 7.92 19.88
N ARG A 183 35.78 7.34 20.49
CA ARG A 183 34.82 6.46 19.78
C ARG A 183 33.34 6.78 20.00
N ILE A 184 32.97 7.49 21.05
CA ILE A 184 31.57 7.73 21.42
C ILE A 184 31.13 9.13 20.98
N GLN A 185 30.24 9.17 20.00
CA GLN A 185 29.46 10.38 19.71
C GLN A 185 28.29 10.43 20.70
N ILE A 186 28.38 11.29 21.73
CA ILE A 186 27.34 11.45 22.75
C ILE A 186 25.97 11.76 22.11
N GLN A 187 25.98 12.52 21.02
CA GLN A 187 24.78 12.80 20.24
C GLN A 187 24.17 11.53 19.63
N ALA A 188 24.99 10.62 19.11
CA ALA A 188 24.52 9.36 18.55
C ALA A 188 23.93 8.43 19.62
N ILE A 189 24.53 8.37 20.81
CA ILE A 189 23.99 7.57 21.93
C ILE A 189 22.67 8.15 22.43
N THR A 190 22.57 9.47 22.53
CA THR A 190 21.33 10.13 22.95
C THR A 190 20.22 9.89 21.93
N GLN A 191 20.55 9.95 20.64
CA GLN A 191 19.63 9.64 19.55
C GLN A 191 19.23 8.16 19.54
N ASP A 192 20.15 7.23 19.82
CA ASP A 192 19.83 5.81 19.96
C ASP A 192 18.97 5.50 21.18
N ALA A 193 19.20 6.19 22.30
CA ALA A 193 18.37 6.06 23.50
C ALA A 193 16.95 6.61 23.26
N GLU A 194 16.83 7.75 22.57
CA GLU A 194 15.53 8.27 22.12
C GLU A 194 14.85 7.29 21.16
N ASN A 195 15.57 6.78 20.16
CA ASN A 195 15.05 5.78 19.24
C ASN A 195 14.61 4.51 19.95
N TYR A 196 15.37 4.02 20.93
CA TYR A 196 15.03 2.86 21.72
C TYR A 196 13.78 3.09 22.56
N ALA A 197 13.67 4.25 23.23
CA ALA A 197 12.46 4.64 23.96
C ALA A 197 11.25 4.76 23.03
N LEU A 198 11.43 5.34 21.84
CA LEU A 198 10.40 5.44 20.79
C LEU A 198 10.02 4.07 20.22
N ASN A 199 10.95 3.12 20.14
CA ASN A 199 10.71 1.75 19.67
C ASN A 199 10.07 0.85 20.75
N MET A 200 10.26 1.18 22.03
CA MET A 200 9.52 0.55 23.14
C MET A 200 8.06 1.00 23.21
N LEU A 201 7.77 2.21 22.71
CA LEU A 201 6.41 2.59 22.36
C LEU A 201 5.96 1.75 21.16
N PRO A 202 4.71 1.27 21.13
CA PRO A 202 4.23 0.50 19.98
C PRO A 202 4.45 1.31 18.71
N ASP A 203 5.23 0.73 17.79
CA ASP A 203 5.60 1.26 16.49
C ASP A 203 4.42 2.07 15.92
N LEU A 204 4.53 3.41 16.02
CA LEU A 204 3.55 4.35 15.50
C LEU A 204 3.70 4.33 13.99
N LYS A 205 3.31 3.22 13.37
CA LYS A 205 3.23 3.13 11.92
C LYS A 205 2.40 4.32 11.49
N PRO A 206 2.97 5.24 10.70
CA PRO A 206 2.19 6.35 10.20
C PRO A 206 1.10 5.71 9.33
N VAL A 207 -0.13 5.79 9.81
CA VAL A 207 -1.31 5.25 9.10
C VAL A 207 -1.50 5.99 7.75
N VAL A 208 -0.79 7.10 7.59
CA VAL A 208 -0.67 7.87 6.36
C VAL A 208 0.79 7.87 5.91
N PRO A 209 1.14 7.37 4.72
CA PRO A 209 2.46 7.62 4.16
C PRO A 209 2.68 9.14 4.13
N VAL A 210 3.72 9.62 4.80
CA VAL A 210 4.17 11.00 4.64
C VAL A 210 4.50 11.16 3.16
N ALA A 211 3.68 11.92 2.44
CA ALA A 211 4.01 12.32 1.09
C ALA A 211 5.36 13.02 1.20
N LYS A 212 6.41 12.40 0.65
CA LYS A 212 7.68 13.09 0.43
C LYS A 212 7.35 14.21 -0.55
N VAL A 213 7.18 15.41 -0.02
CA VAL A 213 7.15 16.63 -0.81
C VAL A 213 8.56 16.77 -1.37
N GLY A 214 8.69 16.40 -2.65
CA GLY A 214 9.84 16.72 -3.50
C GLY A 214 9.42 17.78 -4.49
#